data_AF-A0A3M2A839-F1
#
_entry.id   AF-A0A3M2A839-F1
#
_cell.length_a   1.000
_cell.length_b   1.000
_cell.length_c   1.000
_cell.angle_alpha   90.00
_cell.angle_beta   90.00
_cell.angle_gamma   90.00
#
_symmetry.space_group_name_H-M   'P 1'
#
loop_
_entity.id
_entity.type
_entity.pdbx_description
1 polymer ?
#
loop_
_entity_poly.entity_id
_entity_poly.type
_entity_poly.pdbx_seq_one_letter_code
_entity_poly.pdbx_strand_id
1 'polypeptide(L)'
;MIRSVIPRPAWIVVCASVLAVAGCRRRSPEAPSGASGGPGSAPASARATGPSASTDAHAASGPSPSGPQAVERRVPVLAEDDPRFGRFEGDVDDPCATDRDCRIGGCSGEICAREPGMSTCEVLPARLPDDARCGCVEGACRWYSPSGAGLGPAPQNPAPEDGFAPSPDEVVGEPCGHARCKPPARCIRHYGIAGPSGPALESCEIPCGPDGACPPRMRCVTVADGPGRVCRPAAGDGARPQ
;
A
#
# COMPACT_ATOMS: atom_id res chain seq x y z
N MET A 1 -43.90 34.05 19.68
CA MET A 1 -43.06 33.11 20.47
C MET A 1 -43.70 31.73 20.39
N ILE A 2 -43.31 30.92 19.40
CA ILE A 2 -43.85 29.56 19.21
C ILE A 2 -42.67 28.61 19.41
N ARG A 3 -42.70 27.85 20.51
CA ARG A 3 -41.69 26.83 20.82
C ARG A 3 -42.06 25.55 20.08
N SER A 4 -41.36 25.26 18.99
CA SER A 4 -41.40 23.95 18.34
C SER A 4 -40.65 22.93 19.18
N VAL A 5 -41.36 21.93 19.68
CA VAL A 5 -40.81 20.76 20.37
C VAL A 5 -40.51 19.71 19.31
N ILE A 6 -39.23 19.45 19.05
CA ILE A 6 -38.78 18.38 18.16
C ILE A 6 -38.67 17.09 19.00
N PRO A 7 -39.42 16.00 18.69
CA PRO A 7 -39.25 14.74 19.39
C PRO A 7 -37.93 14.08 19.01
N ARG A 8 -37.20 13.58 20.02
CA ARG A 8 -35.97 12.79 19.84
C ARG A 8 -36.32 11.38 19.39
N PRO A 9 -35.61 10.79 18.42
CA PRO A 9 -35.80 9.39 18.06
C PRO A 9 -35.26 8.48 19.17
N ALA A 10 -36.08 7.51 19.57
CA ALA A 10 -35.73 6.44 20.47
C ALA A 10 -34.71 5.51 19.78
N TRP A 11 -33.52 5.37 20.39
CA TRP A 11 -32.53 4.41 19.97
C TRP A 11 -32.99 3.01 20.38
N ILE A 12 -33.29 2.17 19.39
CA ILE A 12 -33.53 0.75 19.56
C ILE A 12 -32.18 0.10 19.85
N VAL A 13 -32.01 -0.36 21.09
CA VAL A 13 -30.93 -1.26 21.49
C VAL A 13 -31.27 -2.64 20.95
N VAL A 14 -30.61 -3.04 19.85
CA VAL A 14 -30.64 -4.43 19.37
C VAL A 14 -29.54 -5.19 20.08
N CYS A 15 -29.90 -5.88 21.16
CA CYS A 15 -29.13 -7.00 21.71
C CYS A 15 -29.49 -8.27 20.92
N ALA A 16 -28.54 -8.82 20.15
CA ALA A 16 -28.54 -10.18 19.62
C ALA A 16 -27.24 -10.37 18.82
N SER A 17 -26.47 -11.46 18.87
CA SER A 17 -26.48 -12.69 19.64
C SER A 17 -25.08 -13.25 19.54
N VAL A 18 -24.58 -13.81 20.64
CA VAL A 18 -23.34 -14.58 20.69
C VAL A 18 -23.53 -15.85 19.86
N LEU A 19 -22.93 -15.91 18.66
CA LEU A 19 -22.76 -17.16 17.91
C LEU A 19 -21.37 -17.72 18.21
N ALA A 20 -21.35 -18.68 19.12
CA ALA A 20 -20.22 -19.57 19.32
C ALA A 20 -20.03 -20.43 18.06
N VAL A 21 -19.02 -20.11 17.24
CA VAL A 21 -18.59 -20.98 16.15
C VAL A 21 -17.71 -22.08 16.74
N ALA A 22 -18.31 -23.27 16.86
CA ALA A 22 -17.61 -24.50 17.18
C ALA A 22 -16.51 -24.77 16.12
N GLY A 23 -15.30 -25.04 16.61
CA GLY A 23 -14.12 -25.27 15.78
C GLY A 23 -14.22 -26.53 14.90
N CYS A 24 -14.11 -26.34 13.59
CA CYS A 24 -13.68 -27.39 12.68
C CYS A 24 -12.14 -27.40 12.61
N ARG A 25 -11.50 -28.28 13.41
CA ARG A 25 -10.12 -28.71 13.18
C ARG A 25 -10.02 -29.38 11.81
N ARG A 26 -9.51 -28.68 10.80
CA ARG A 26 -9.02 -29.34 9.57
C ARG A 26 -7.64 -29.92 9.85
N ARG A 27 -7.53 -31.24 9.79
CA ARG A 27 -6.25 -31.96 9.66
C ARG A 27 -5.63 -31.60 8.31
N SER A 28 -4.42 -31.05 8.30
CA SER A 28 -3.60 -30.98 7.11
C SER A 28 -2.99 -32.36 6.81
N PRO A 29 -2.96 -32.81 5.55
CA PRO A 29 -2.24 -34.03 5.16
C PRO A 29 -0.72 -33.81 5.16
N GLU A 30 -0.01 -34.79 5.69
CA GLU A 30 1.45 -34.96 5.62
C GLU A 30 1.95 -34.90 4.18
N ALA A 31 2.97 -34.07 3.94
CA ALA A 31 3.75 -34.13 2.70
C ALA A 31 4.81 -35.23 2.81
N PRO A 32 5.06 -36.01 1.74
CA PRO A 32 6.06 -37.07 1.74
C PRO A 32 7.48 -36.52 1.71
N SER A 33 8.31 -37.05 2.61
CA SER A 33 9.77 -36.95 2.62
C SER A 33 10.37 -37.58 1.36
N GLY A 34 11.01 -36.76 0.52
CA GLY A 34 11.82 -37.18 -0.62
C GLY A 34 13.29 -36.88 -0.37
N ALA A 35 14.07 -37.95 -0.24
CA ALA A 35 15.53 -38.03 -0.11
C ALA A 35 16.25 -37.39 -1.33
N SER A 36 17.33 -36.61 -1.17
CA SER A 36 18.75 -36.99 -0.98
C SER A 36 19.60 -36.84 -2.26
N GLY A 37 20.71 -36.10 -2.15
CA GLY A 37 21.84 -36.05 -3.09
C GLY A 37 22.26 -34.60 -3.37
N GLY A 38 23.50 -34.14 -3.19
CA GLY A 38 24.77 -34.73 -2.77
C GLY A 38 25.80 -33.57 -2.64
N PRO A 39 27.02 -33.83 -2.15
CA PRO A 39 27.98 -32.79 -1.76
C PRO A 39 28.79 -32.27 -2.96
N GLY A 40 28.94 -30.94 -3.04
CA GLY A 40 29.80 -30.26 -4.02
C GLY A 40 30.77 -29.32 -3.30
N SER A 41 32.05 -29.67 -3.38
CA SER A 41 33.19 -29.11 -2.66
C SER A 41 33.47 -27.62 -2.87
N ALA A 42 34.03 -27.03 -1.81
CA ALA A 42 34.66 -25.71 -1.78
C ALA A 42 35.85 -25.59 -2.78
N PRO A 43 36.32 -24.36 -3.00
CA PRO A 43 37.68 -24.08 -2.55
C PRO A 43 37.77 -22.88 -1.60
N ALA A 44 38.67 -23.06 -0.64
CA ALA A 44 39.11 -22.08 0.32
C ALA A 44 39.74 -20.85 -0.36
N SER A 45 39.43 -19.67 0.16
CA SER A 45 40.34 -18.53 0.12
C SER A 45 40.37 -17.88 1.49
N ALA A 46 41.45 -18.19 2.20
CA ALA A 46 41.88 -17.52 3.39
C ALA A 46 42.20 -16.06 3.11
N ARG A 47 41.84 -15.16 4.04
CA ARG A 47 42.80 -14.15 4.53
C ARG A 47 42.32 -13.45 5.80
N ALA A 48 43.22 -13.55 6.79
CA ALA A 48 43.63 -12.54 7.76
C ALA A 48 42.60 -12.09 8.81
N THR A 49 42.62 -12.84 9.91
CA THR A 49 42.59 -12.33 11.29
C THR A 49 43.43 -11.06 11.47
N GLY A 50 42.80 -10.02 12.03
CA GLY A 50 43.46 -8.90 12.67
C GLY A 50 42.62 -8.42 13.86
N PRO A 51 43.07 -8.61 15.11
CA PRO A 51 42.38 -8.08 16.28
C PRO A 51 42.82 -6.63 16.50
N SER A 52 41.93 -5.67 16.26
CA SER A 52 42.11 -4.31 16.78
C SER A 52 41.26 -4.15 18.04
N ALA A 53 41.87 -4.51 19.17
CA ALA A 53 41.43 -4.09 20.48
C ALA A 53 41.58 -2.56 20.57
N SER A 54 40.47 -1.85 20.55
CA SER A 54 40.37 -0.44 20.97
C SER A 54 39.54 -0.42 22.26
N THR A 55 40.24 -0.60 23.38
CA THR A 55 39.74 -0.21 24.71
C THR A 55 39.85 1.29 24.84
N ASP A 56 38.87 2.02 24.29
CA ASP A 56 38.60 3.39 24.72
C ASP A 56 37.51 3.34 25.78
N ALA A 57 37.97 3.28 27.04
CA ALA A 57 37.14 3.51 28.21
C ALA A 57 36.67 4.98 28.19
N HIS A 58 35.58 5.25 27.47
CA HIS A 58 34.82 6.48 27.65
C HIS A 58 34.17 6.44 29.03
N ALA A 59 34.65 7.32 29.90
CA ALA A 59 34.11 7.56 31.22
C ALA A 59 32.59 7.72 31.12
N ALA A 60 31.88 6.82 31.81
CA ALA A 60 30.44 6.85 31.98
C ALA A 60 30.04 8.15 32.69
N SER A 61 29.75 9.17 31.91
CA SER A 61 28.95 10.30 32.36
C SER A 61 27.52 9.77 32.46
N GLY A 62 27.16 9.31 33.66
CA GLY A 62 25.82 8.83 33.95
C GLY A 62 24.80 9.88 33.51
N PRO A 63 23.75 9.52 32.75
CA PRO A 63 22.71 10.47 32.42
C PRO A 63 22.11 10.98 33.73
N SER A 64 22.21 12.29 33.97
CA SER A 64 21.41 12.93 35.00
C SER A 64 19.95 12.51 34.76
N PRO A 65 19.20 12.08 35.79
CA PRO A 65 17.78 11.86 35.65
C PRO A 65 17.14 13.22 35.37
N SER A 66 17.01 13.53 34.08
CA SER A 66 16.21 14.64 33.58
C SER A 66 14.87 14.52 34.29
N GLY A 67 14.50 15.56 35.05
CA GLY A 67 13.18 15.67 35.64
C GLY A 67 12.10 15.44 34.57
N PRO A 68 10.84 15.20 34.98
CA PRO A 68 9.76 14.86 34.06
C PRO A 68 9.69 15.92 32.95
N GLN A 69 10.29 15.59 31.80
CA GLN A 69 10.20 16.45 30.64
C GLN A 69 8.73 16.38 30.26
N ALA A 70 8.08 17.55 30.24
CA ALA A 70 6.75 17.67 29.71
C ALA A 70 6.78 16.96 28.36
N VAL A 71 6.03 15.85 28.27
CA VAL A 71 6.03 15.00 27.09
C VAL A 71 5.56 15.89 25.97
N GLU A 72 6.50 16.34 25.14
CA GLU A 72 6.20 17.22 24.02
C GLU A 72 5.14 16.51 23.18
N ARG A 73 4.02 17.19 22.97
CA ARG A 73 2.84 16.56 22.39
C ARG A 73 3.15 16.19 20.95
N ARG A 74 3.31 14.90 20.69
CA ARG A 74 3.57 14.36 19.36
C ARG A 74 2.25 14.23 18.61
N VAL A 75 2.16 14.89 17.46
CA VAL A 75 0.98 14.83 16.60
C VAL A 75 1.29 13.85 15.45
N PRO A 76 0.53 12.75 15.30
CA PRO A 76 0.66 11.86 14.16
C PRO A 76 0.51 12.60 12.82
N VAL A 77 1.34 12.26 11.83
CA VAL A 77 1.29 12.88 10.50
C VAL A 77 0.06 12.38 9.72
N LEU A 78 -0.32 11.11 9.90
CA LEU A 78 -1.51 10.50 9.32
C LEU A 78 -2.52 10.17 10.41
N ALA A 79 -3.80 10.37 10.10
CA ALA A 79 -4.89 9.82 10.89
C ALA A 79 -5.09 8.33 10.57
N GLU A 80 -5.59 7.54 11.52
CA GLU A 80 -5.82 6.10 11.35
C GLU A 80 -6.83 5.76 10.24
N ASP A 81 -7.76 6.68 9.95
CA ASP A 81 -8.75 6.55 8.89
C ASP A 81 -8.26 7.07 7.52
N ASP A 82 -7.03 7.58 7.43
CA ASP A 82 -6.46 7.98 6.15
C ASP A 82 -6.24 6.73 5.26
N PRO A 83 -6.69 6.72 4.00
CA PRO A 83 -6.53 5.56 3.11
C PRO A 83 -5.07 5.21 2.83
N ARG A 84 -4.13 6.10 3.13
CA ARG A 84 -2.68 5.88 3.00
C ARG A 84 -2.05 5.30 4.27
N PHE A 85 -2.80 5.22 5.38
CA PHE A 85 -2.27 4.84 6.69
C PHE A 85 -1.49 3.53 6.66
N GLY A 86 -2.10 2.43 6.19
CA GLY A 86 -1.43 1.12 6.12
C GLY A 86 -0.25 1.02 5.13
N ARG A 87 0.03 2.10 4.38
CA ARG A 87 1.22 2.18 3.52
C ARG A 87 2.38 2.93 4.17
N PHE A 88 2.12 3.92 5.02
CA PHE A 88 3.15 4.71 5.72
C PHE A 88 3.41 4.19 7.14
N GLU A 89 2.39 3.66 7.78
CA GLU A 89 2.48 3.03 9.08
C GLU A 89 2.48 1.52 8.85
N GLY A 90 3.51 0.83 9.37
CA GLY A 90 3.60 -0.62 9.26
C GLY A 90 2.55 -1.34 10.12
N ASP A 91 2.84 -2.59 10.48
CA ASP A 91 1.95 -3.35 11.36
C ASP A 91 1.73 -2.61 12.69
N VAL A 92 0.48 -2.19 12.93
CA VAL A 92 0.10 -1.43 14.13
C VAL A 92 -0.15 -2.31 15.34
N ASP A 93 -0.22 -3.63 15.15
CA ASP A 93 -0.43 -4.58 16.24
C ASP A 93 0.86 -4.85 17.06
N ASP A 94 2.00 -4.29 16.63
CA ASP A 94 3.29 -4.43 17.30
C ASP A 94 3.61 -3.21 18.21
N PRO A 95 3.42 -3.33 19.53
CA PRO A 95 3.56 -2.17 20.42
C PRO A 95 5.03 -1.76 20.60
N CYS A 96 5.26 -0.46 20.68
CA CYS A 96 6.56 0.13 21.04
C CYS A 96 6.53 0.70 22.47
N ALA A 97 7.71 0.80 23.10
CA ALA A 97 7.88 1.49 24.38
C ALA A 97 8.62 2.82 24.22
N THR A 98 9.53 2.90 23.26
CA THR A 98 10.40 4.05 23.01
C THR A 98 10.61 4.28 21.51
N ASP A 99 11.05 5.48 21.13
CA ASP A 99 11.34 5.80 19.72
C ASP A 99 12.39 4.90 19.09
N ARG A 100 13.29 4.32 19.90
CA ARG A 100 14.33 3.41 19.43
C ARG A 100 13.78 2.05 18.99
N ASP A 101 12.57 1.72 19.43
CA ASP A 101 11.89 0.50 19.00
C ASP A 101 11.35 0.65 17.57
N CYS A 102 11.20 1.90 17.09
CA CYS A 102 10.67 2.21 15.78
C CYS A 102 11.81 2.44 14.78
N ARG A 103 11.59 1.95 13.57
CA ARG A 103 12.56 1.97 12.47
C ARG A 103 11.89 2.50 11.21
N ILE A 104 12.70 3.22 10.44
CA ILE A 104 12.33 3.66 9.11
C ILE A 104 12.64 2.51 8.14
N GLY A 105 11.64 2.08 7.39
CA GLY A 105 11.70 1.00 6.40
C GLY A 105 11.07 1.39 5.07
N GLY A 106 10.82 0.40 4.21
CA GLY A 106 10.39 0.62 2.83
C GLY A 106 11.53 0.99 1.87
N CYS A 107 11.29 0.87 0.57
CA CYS A 107 12.28 1.18 -0.46
C CYS A 107 12.76 2.63 -0.45
N SER A 108 11.91 3.57 0.00
CA SER A 108 12.19 5.00 0.02
C SER A 108 12.31 5.57 1.43
N GLY A 109 12.31 4.71 2.47
CA GLY A 109 12.27 5.16 3.86
C GLY A 109 10.91 5.74 4.28
N GLU A 110 9.83 5.30 3.64
CA GLU A 110 8.48 5.83 3.86
C GLU A 110 7.70 5.12 4.98
N ILE A 111 8.14 3.94 5.41
CA ILE A 111 7.42 3.14 6.42
C ILE A 111 7.99 3.44 7.81
N CYS A 112 7.15 3.80 8.78
CA CYS A 112 7.49 3.75 10.20
C CYS A 112 6.89 2.49 10.83
N ALA A 113 7.75 1.61 11.34
CA ALA A 113 7.32 0.33 11.91
C ALA A 113 8.32 -0.14 12.96
N ARG A 114 7.93 -1.10 13.80
CA ARG A 114 8.86 -1.72 14.76
C ARG A 114 9.90 -2.59 14.05
N GLU A 115 9.43 -3.48 13.19
CA GLU A 115 10.26 -4.30 12.31
C GLU A 115 10.37 -3.66 10.92
N PRO A 116 11.53 -3.77 10.24
CA PRO A 116 11.70 -3.20 8.91
C PRO A 116 10.82 -3.93 7.89
N GLY A 117 9.68 -3.31 7.54
CA GLY A 117 8.83 -3.75 6.45
C GLY A 117 9.47 -3.48 5.09
N MET A 118 9.31 -4.42 4.15
CA MET A 118 9.62 -4.17 2.74
C MET A 118 8.37 -3.63 2.03
N SER A 119 8.52 -2.50 1.34
CA SER A 119 7.50 -1.97 0.43
C SER A 119 7.88 -2.24 -1.03
N THR A 120 6.95 -2.02 -1.95
CA THR A 120 7.31 -1.89 -3.37
C THR A 120 8.00 -0.54 -3.59
N CYS A 121 9.02 -0.51 -4.44
CA CYS A 121 9.78 0.71 -4.76
C CYS A 121 9.00 1.67 -5.70
N GLU A 122 7.69 1.73 -5.54
CA GLU A 122 6.81 2.62 -6.27
C GLU A 122 6.89 4.04 -5.69
N VAL A 123 6.97 5.03 -6.58
CA VAL A 123 6.92 6.44 -6.19
C VAL A 123 5.53 6.77 -5.64
N LEU A 124 5.48 7.14 -4.37
CA LEU A 124 4.26 7.60 -3.73
C LEU A 124 3.89 9.02 -4.17
N PRO A 125 2.60 9.30 -4.45
CA PRO A 125 2.15 10.65 -4.81
C PRO A 125 2.17 11.63 -3.62
N ALA A 126 2.35 11.12 -2.40
CA ALA A 126 2.39 11.91 -1.18
C ALA A 126 3.80 11.89 -0.58
N ARG A 127 4.27 13.06 -0.12
CA ARG A 127 5.53 13.21 0.62
C ARG A 127 5.22 13.52 2.08
N LEU A 128 5.96 12.87 2.98
CA LEU A 128 5.94 13.23 4.40
C LEU A 128 6.48 14.66 4.56
N PRO A 129 6.01 15.42 5.55
CA PRO A 129 6.60 16.71 5.92
C PRO A 129 8.10 16.59 6.19
N ASP A 130 8.86 17.65 5.92
CA ASP A 130 10.32 17.65 6.09
C ASP A 130 10.77 17.44 7.56
N ASP A 131 9.88 17.75 8.51
CA ASP A 131 10.12 17.57 9.95
C ASP A 131 9.52 16.27 10.53
N ALA A 132 8.96 15.40 9.68
CA ALA A 132 8.40 14.13 10.09
C ALA A 132 9.48 13.21 10.67
N ARG A 133 9.15 12.56 11.78
CA ARG A 133 10.02 11.60 12.49
C ARG A 133 9.26 10.32 12.74
N CYS A 134 9.94 9.20 12.59
CA CYS A 134 9.43 7.90 13.04
C CYS A 134 9.71 7.75 14.53
N GLY A 135 8.69 7.41 15.32
CA GLY A 135 8.86 7.18 16.76
C GLY A 135 7.64 6.54 17.41
N CYS A 136 7.74 6.32 18.71
CA CYS A 136 6.68 5.69 19.47
C CYS A 136 5.65 6.73 19.91
N VAL A 137 4.43 6.61 19.39
CA VAL A 137 3.31 7.51 19.64
C VAL A 137 2.14 6.67 20.08
N GLU A 138 1.67 6.89 21.31
CA GLU A 138 0.53 6.17 21.89
C GLU A 138 0.70 4.64 21.90
N GLY A 139 1.95 4.16 21.99
CA GLY A 139 2.29 2.74 22.03
C GLY A 139 2.41 2.07 20.66
N ALA A 140 2.28 2.81 19.55
CA ALA A 140 2.52 2.33 18.19
C ALA A 140 3.64 3.11 17.51
N CYS A 141 4.38 2.46 16.62
CA CYS A 141 5.33 3.17 15.77
C CYS A 141 4.58 3.98 14.73
N ARG A 142 4.72 5.31 14.78
CA ARG A 142 4.03 6.24 13.89
C ARG A 142 4.95 7.34 13.38
N TRP A 143 4.65 7.85 12.19
CA TRP A 143 5.15 9.15 11.78
C TRP A 143 4.51 10.25 12.63
N TYR A 144 5.32 11.11 13.23
CA TYR A 144 4.87 12.32 13.91
C TYR A 144 5.65 13.55 13.45
N SER A 145 5.02 14.72 13.55
CA SER A 145 5.65 16.01 13.24
C SER A 145 5.69 16.88 14.50
N PRO A 146 6.87 17.38 14.93
CA PRO A 146 6.97 18.33 16.03
C PRO A 146 6.24 19.65 15.75
N SER A 147 6.19 20.09 14.49
CA SER A 147 5.42 21.29 14.10
C SER A 147 3.91 21.05 14.01
N GLY A 148 3.47 19.80 14.13
CA GLY A 148 2.08 19.41 13.92
C GLY A 148 1.66 19.39 12.44
N ALA A 149 2.63 19.37 11.52
CA ALA A 149 2.35 19.21 10.10
C ALA A 149 1.79 17.81 9.82
N GLY A 150 0.57 17.76 9.30
CA GLY A 150 -0.03 16.53 8.78
C GLY A 150 0.34 16.30 7.33
N LEU A 151 0.17 15.07 6.85
CA LEU A 151 0.06 14.84 5.43
C LEU A 151 -1.18 15.58 4.94
N GLY A 152 -1.00 16.49 3.97
CA GLY A 152 -2.13 17.14 3.32
C GLY A 152 -3.17 16.11 2.85
N PRO A 153 -4.43 16.54 2.63
CA PRO A 153 -5.49 15.62 2.21
C PRO A 153 -4.97 14.76 1.06
N ALA A 154 -5.21 13.45 1.14
CA ALA A 154 -4.87 12.56 0.04
C ALA A 154 -5.40 13.20 -1.25
N PRO A 155 -4.60 13.26 -2.34
CA PRO A 155 -5.11 13.75 -3.61
C PRO A 155 -6.40 12.97 -3.87
N GLN A 156 -7.53 13.65 -3.76
CA GLN A 156 -8.81 13.02 -4.02
C GLN A 156 -8.71 12.66 -5.50
N ASN A 157 -8.86 11.38 -5.82
CA ASN A 157 -9.26 11.03 -7.18
C ASN A 157 -10.43 11.94 -7.48
N PRO A 158 -10.36 12.78 -8.54
CA PRO A 158 -11.40 13.77 -8.79
C PRO A 158 -12.74 13.06 -8.71
N ALA A 159 -13.62 13.55 -7.84
CA ALA A 159 -14.96 13.00 -7.71
C ALA A 159 -15.56 12.89 -9.12
N PRO A 160 -16.20 11.78 -9.47
CA PRO A 160 -16.80 11.63 -10.79
C PRO A 160 -17.80 12.78 -10.97
N GLU A 161 -17.46 13.76 -11.81
CA GLU A 161 -18.30 14.93 -12.03
C GLU A 161 -19.58 14.47 -12.73
N ASP A 162 -20.72 14.74 -12.09
CA ASP A 162 -22.04 14.39 -12.56
C ASP A 162 -22.31 14.94 -13.97
N GLY A 163 -22.48 14.05 -14.95
CA GLY A 163 -23.31 14.35 -16.13
C GLY A 163 -22.64 14.52 -17.49
N PHE A 164 -21.36 14.15 -17.67
CA PHE A 164 -20.84 13.98 -19.03
C PHE A 164 -21.14 12.55 -19.53
N ALA A 165 -21.59 12.44 -20.78
CA ALA A 165 -21.85 11.17 -21.48
C ALA A 165 -20.78 10.10 -21.16
N PRO A 166 -21.15 8.81 -21.03
CA PRO A 166 -20.29 7.75 -20.50
C PRO A 166 -18.91 7.85 -21.14
N SER A 167 -17.92 8.21 -20.31
CA SER A 167 -16.57 8.43 -20.76
C SER A 167 -16.06 7.14 -21.41
N PRO A 168 -15.22 7.22 -22.45
CA PRO A 168 -14.58 6.05 -23.05
C PRO A 168 -13.73 5.24 -22.06
N ASP A 169 -13.61 5.69 -20.81
CA ASP A 169 -12.95 5.02 -19.69
C ASP A 169 -13.78 3.89 -19.07
N GLU A 170 -15.12 3.88 -19.26
CA GLU A 170 -15.99 2.94 -18.56
C GLU A 170 -16.12 1.56 -19.24
N VAL A 171 -15.37 1.29 -20.34
CA VAL A 171 -15.51 0.02 -21.08
C VAL A 171 -14.16 -0.61 -21.48
N VAL A 172 -13.02 0.05 -21.22
CA VAL A 172 -11.71 -0.50 -21.61
C VAL A 172 -11.08 -1.28 -20.46
N GLY A 173 -10.95 -2.59 -20.64
CA GLY A 173 -10.39 -3.54 -19.67
C GLY A 173 -11.42 -4.42 -18.99
N GLU A 174 -12.72 -4.22 -19.23
CA GLU A 174 -13.78 -5.04 -18.64
C GLU A 174 -13.83 -6.43 -19.28
N PRO A 175 -14.16 -7.50 -18.51
CA PRO A 175 -14.32 -8.84 -19.06
C PRO A 175 -15.51 -8.89 -20.01
N CYS A 176 -15.28 -9.33 -21.25
CA CYS A 176 -16.34 -9.35 -22.27
C CYS A 176 -17.08 -10.68 -22.39
N GLY A 177 -16.46 -11.84 -22.21
CA GLY A 177 -17.15 -13.13 -22.30
C GLY A 177 -18.10 -13.22 -23.52
N HIS A 178 -19.41 -13.38 -23.26
CA HIS A 178 -20.46 -13.35 -24.29
C HIS A 178 -21.05 -11.96 -24.59
N ALA A 179 -20.70 -10.94 -23.80
CA ALA A 179 -21.14 -9.57 -23.97
C ALA A 179 -20.41 -8.89 -25.14
N ARG A 180 -21.12 -7.97 -25.80
CA ARG A 180 -20.53 -7.14 -26.85
C ARG A 180 -19.89 -5.91 -26.23
N CYS A 181 -18.62 -5.69 -26.55
CA CYS A 181 -17.95 -4.45 -26.20
C CYS A 181 -18.60 -3.26 -26.89
N LYS A 182 -18.65 -2.13 -26.18
CA LYS A 182 -19.10 -0.86 -26.76
C LYS A 182 -18.05 -0.38 -27.77
N PRO A 183 -18.44 -0.02 -29.00
CA PRO A 183 -17.51 0.59 -29.95
C PRO A 183 -16.83 1.85 -29.36
N PRO A 184 -15.55 2.09 -29.64
CA PRO A 184 -14.70 1.36 -30.58
C PRO A 184 -13.98 0.13 -29.99
N ALA A 185 -14.27 -0.25 -28.75
CA ALA A 185 -13.65 -1.42 -28.13
C ALA A 185 -14.15 -2.72 -28.76
N ARG A 186 -13.30 -3.75 -28.73
CA ARG A 186 -13.59 -5.10 -29.18
C ARG A 186 -13.16 -6.11 -28.13
N CYS A 187 -13.85 -7.24 -28.09
CA CYS A 187 -13.51 -8.32 -27.18
C CYS A 187 -12.24 -9.01 -27.67
N ILE A 188 -11.14 -8.86 -26.95
CA ILE A 188 -9.85 -9.47 -27.27
C ILE A 188 -9.60 -10.64 -26.33
N ARG A 189 -9.48 -11.84 -26.91
CA ARG A 189 -9.01 -13.03 -26.20
C ARG A 189 -7.49 -13.03 -26.11
N HIS A 190 -6.96 -13.27 -24.92
CA HIS A 190 -5.53 -13.37 -24.66
C HIS A 190 -5.23 -14.44 -23.60
N TYR A 191 -3.96 -14.78 -23.43
CA TYR A 191 -3.49 -15.66 -22.38
C TYR A 191 -2.64 -14.86 -21.41
N GLY A 192 -2.85 -15.08 -20.11
CA GLY A 192 -2.01 -14.48 -19.07
C GLY A 192 -0.59 -15.06 -19.08
N ILE A 193 0.14 -14.81 -17.99
CA ILE A 193 1.53 -15.29 -17.79
C ILE A 193 1.67 -16.81 -17.94
N ALA A 194 0.59 -17.57 -17.70
CA ALA A 194 0.54 -19.03 -17.87
C ALA A 194 0.53 -19.50 -19.34
N GLY A 195 0.41 -18.58 -20.31
CA GLY A 195 0.35 -18.88 -21.73
C GLY A 195 -0.86 -19.77 -22.10
N PRO A 196 -0.79 -20.49 -23.23
CA PRO A 196 -1.87 -21.38 -23.69
C PRO A 196 -2.24 -22.52 -22.73
N SER A 197 -1.36 -22.83 -21.76
CA SER A 197 -1.63 -23.83 -20.72
C SER A 197 -2.58 -23.30 -19.63
N GLY A 198 -2.77 -21.99 -19.53
CA GLY A 198 -3.73 -21.34 -18.63
C GLY A 198 -5.11 -21.13 -19.27
N PRO A 199 -6.10 -20.66 -18.49
CA PRO A 199 -7.39 -20.25 -19.05
C PRO A 199 -7.20 -19.04 -19.97
N ALA A 200 -7.95 -19.03 -21.08
CA ALA A 200 -8.05 -17.85 -21.92
C ALA A 200 -8.83 -16.75 -21.18
N LEU A 201 -8.34 -15.52 -21.26
CA LEU A 201 -8.96 -14.32 -20.72
C LEU A 201 -9.54 -13.51 -21.87
N GLU A 202 -10.63 -12.80 -21.63
CA GLU A 202 -11.30 -11.98 -22.64
C GLU A 202 -11.62 -10.61 -22.04
N SER A 203 -11.12 -9.54 -22.65
CA SER A 203 -11.40 -8.17 -22.20
C SER A 203 -11.81 -7.25 -23.35
N CYS A 204 -12.63 -6.24 -23.06
CA CYS A 204 -12.96 -5.17 -23.98
C CYS A 204 -11.78 -4.21 -24.14
N GLU A 205 -11.18 -4.16 -25.31
CA GLU A 205 -9.96 -3.39 -25.54
C GLU A 205 -10.04 -2.63 -26.86
N ILE A 206 -9.34 -1.51 -26.93
CA ILE A 206 -9.13 -0.77 -28.17
C ILE A 206 -7.70 -1.10 -28.63
N PRO A 207 -7.51 -1.83 -29.73
CA PRO A 207 -6.16 -2.09 -30.25
C PRO A 207 -5.46 -0.81 -30.68
N CYS A 208 -4.14 -0.78 -30.63
CA CYS A 208 -3.41 0.28 -31.32
C CYS A 208 -3.48 0.09 -32.85
N GLY A 209 -3.47 1.21 -33.58
CA GLY A 209 -3.21 1.21 -35.02
C GLY A 209 -1.79 0.74 -35.38
N PRO A 210 -1.48 0.59 -36.68
CA PRO A 210 -0.16 0.14 -37.15
C PRO A 210 0.98 0.97 -36.55
N ASP A 211 0.84 2.30 -36.54
CA ASP A 211 1.83 3.24 -36.03
C ASP A 211 1.68 3.56 -34.53
N GLY A 212 0.96 2.71 -33.78
CA GLY A 212 0.64 3.00 -32.38
C GLY A 212 -0.43 4.09 -32.22
N ALA A 213 -1.16 4.42 -33.29
CA ALA A 213 -2.22 5.41 -33.28
C ALA A 213 -3.39 4.97 -32.37
N CYS A 214 -3.92 5.92 -31.61
CA CYS A 214 -5.08 5.76 -30.74
C CYS A 214 -6.07 6.91 -30.93
N PRO A 215 -7.34 6.73 -30.51
CA PRO A 215 -8.28 7.85 -30.42
C PRO A 215 -7.75 9.00 -29.55
N PRO A 216 -8.27 10.23 -29.72
CA PRO A 216 -7.86 11.37 -28.90
C PRO A 216 -7.92 11.06 -27.39
N ARG A 217 -6.95 11.62 -26.64
CA ARG A 217 -6.78 11.44 -25.17
C ARG A 217 -6.42 10.01 -24.72
N MET A 218 -6.13 9.12 -25.65
CA MET A 218 -5.56 7.81 -25.38
C MET A 218 -4.12 7.72 -25.90
N ARG A 219 -3.34 6.85 -25.28
CA ARG A 219 -2.00 6.48 -25.72
C ARG A 219 -1.90 4.97 -25.89
N CYS A 220 -1.11 4.55 -26.87
CA CYS A 220 -0.82 3.14 -27.06
C CYS A 220 0.13 2.65 -25.96
N VAL A 221 -0.27 1.64 -25.21
CA VAL A 221 0.57 0.98 -24.20
C VAL A 221 0.64 -0.51 -24.48
N THR A 222 1.72 -1.14 -24.03
CA THR A 222 1.85 -2.59 -24.03
C THR A 222 1.45 -3.11 -22.66
N VAL A 223 0.46 -4.01 -22.61
CA VAL A 223 0.07 -4.70 -21.38
C VAL A 223 0.84 -6.02 -21.33
N ALA A 224 1.75 -6.16 -20.36
CA ALA A 224 2.43 -7.42 -20.10
C ALA A 224 1.41 -8.50 -19.74
N ASP A 225 1.57 -9.70 -20.29
CA ASP A 225 0.67 -10.84 -20.07
C ASP A 225 -0.79 -10.59 -20.47
N GLY A 226 -0.98 -9.64 -21.38
CA GLY A 226 -2.29 -9.13 -21.76
C GLY A 226 -2.57 -9.21 -23.27
N PRO A 227 -3.53 -8.41 -23.76
CA PRO A 227 -3.94 -8.33 -25.17
C PRO A 227 -2.87 -7.74 -26.12
N GLY A 228 -1.66 -7.49 -25.65
CA GLY A 228 -0.58 -6.84 -26.40
C GLY A 228 -0.68 -5.32 -26.35
N ARG A 229 -0.60 -4.66 -27.52
CA ARG A 229 -0.65 -3.19 -27.63
C ARG A 229 -2.09 -2.68 -27.71
N VAL A 230 -2.52 -1.93 -26.69
CA VAL A 230 -3.87 -1.38 -26.58
C VAL A 230 -3.85 0.11 -26.23
N CYS A 231 -4.89 0.83 -26.62
CA CYS A 231 -5.10 2.23 -26.28
C CYS A 231 -5.65 2.34 -24.86
N ARG A 232 -4.92 3.06 -24.01
CA ARG A 232 -5.33 3.39 -22.64
C ARG A 232 -5.42 4.90 -22.47
N PRO A 233 -6.20 5.40 -21.50
CA PRO A 233 -6.22 6.82 -21.19
C PRO A 233 -4.79 7.32 -20.93
N ALA A 234 -4.43 8.46 -21.52
CA ALA A 234 -3.15 9.08 -21.24
C ALA A 234 -3.16 9.56 -19.79
N ALA A 235 -2.45 8.86 -18.88
CA ALA A 235 -2.26 9.34 -17.51
C ALA A 235 -1.58 10.72 -17.59
N GLY A 236 -2.31 11.80 -17.36
CA GLY A 236 -1.72 13.13 -17.27
C GLY A 236 -2.50 14.34 -17.76
N ASP A 237 -3.63 14.24 -18.44
CA ASP A 237 -4.43 15.44 -18.75
C ASP A 237 -5.48 15.67 -17.67
N GLY A 238 -5.00 15.86 -16.43
CA GLY A 238 -5.77 16.62 -15.45
C GLY A 238 -6.06 17.96 -16.10
N ALA A 239 -7.29 18.12 -16.59
CA ALA A 239 -7.74 19.32 -17.26
C ALA A 239 -7.43 20.50 -16.34
N ARG A 240 -6.39 21.26 -16.68
CA ARG A 240 -6.23 22.60 -16.13
C ARG A 240 -7.39 23.39 -16.75
N PRO A 241 -8.39 23.84 -15.98
CA PRO A 241 -9.43 24.70 -16.56
C PRO A 241 -8.73 25.93 -17.16
N GLN A 242 -9.07 26.27 -18.41
CA GLN A 242 -8.66 27.56 -18.99
C GLN A 242 -9.47 28.69 -18.39
#